data_AF-A0A7S0FF56-F1
#
_entry.id   AF-A0A7S0FF56-F1
#
_cell.length_a   1.000
_cell.length_b   1.000
_cell.length_c   1.000
_cell.angle_alpha   90.00
_cell.angle_beta   90.00
_cell.angle_gamma   90.00
#
_symmetry.space_group_name_H-M   'P 1'
#
loop_
_entity.id
_entity.type
_entity.pdbx_description
1 polymer ?
#
loop_
_entity_poly.entity_id
_entity_poly.type
_entity_poly.pdbx_seq_one_letter_code
_entity_poly.pdbx_strand_id
1 'polypeptide(L)'
;VDYLLVLAEVVQRTKASSAGRLDERLGEALTFVFAEGRTSASTLGLGVQFRLSNRYWVGNTVLCTPTLHAVEQVLAAIRRLGPQCYRPSYGRLSLLTHMGPVDLLRQWAEFKCTYLNICEEGGWSRHWLEDKLARLEGAAATTRERRLEHWSRLQMRREEQRLRRARRRASGEAPEARALRRVA
;
A
#
# COMPACT_ATOMS: atom_id res chain seq x y z
N VAL A 1 20.08 -0.28 30.30
CA VAL A 1 19.69 -1.16 29.18
C VAL A 1 20.05 -0.43 27.90
N ASP A 2 20.76 -1.09 26.98
CA ASP A 2 21.05 -0.49 25.68
C ASP A 2 19.81 -0.60 24.78
N TYR A 3 19.15 0.54 24.55
CA TYR A 3 17.92 0.61 23.75
C TYR A 3 18.15 0.21 22.29
N LEU A 4 19.35 0.47 21.74
CA LEU A 4 19.68 0.13 20.37
C LEU A 4 19.80 -1.38 20.19
N LEU A 5 20.35 -2.07 21.19
CA LEU A 5 20.43 -3.53 21.19
C LEU A 5 19.03 -4.17 21.19
N VAL A 6 18.13 -3.68 22.05
CA VAL A 6 16.74 -4.17 22.14
C VAL A 6 16.01 -3.98 20.81
N LEU A 7 16.12 -2.79 20.20
CA LEU A 7 15.49 -2.52 18.91
C LEU A 7 16.09 -3.34 17.76
N ALA A 8 17.42 -3.51 17.75
CA ALA A 8 18.10 -4.36 16.77
C ALA A 8 17.61 -5.81 16.85
N GLU A 9 17.47 -6.34 18.06
CA GLU A 9 16.97 -7.70 18.31
C GLU A 9 15.51 -7.87 17.83
N VAL A 10 14.63 -6.91 18.15
CA VAL A 10 13.23 -6.92 17.66
C VAL A 10 13.19 -6.94 16.13
N VAL A 11 14.01 -6.11 15.48
CA VAL A 11 14.07 -6.04 14.01
C VAL A 11 14.61 -7.34 13.42
N GLN A 12 15.68 -7.91 13.99
CA GLN A 12 16.26 -9.16 13.53
C GLN A 12 15.25 -10.31 13.65
N ARG A 13 14.56 -10.44 14.79
CA ARG A 13 13.52 -11.45 15.01
C ARG A 13 12.32 -11.29 14.10
N THR A 14 11.85 -10.05 13.91
CA THR A 14 10.74 -9.78 12.98
C THR A 14 11.10 -10.20 11.56
N LYS A 15 12.37 -10.07 11.15
CA LYS A 15 12.87 -10.52 9.85
C LYS A 15 13.08 -12.03 9.77
N ALA A 16 13.50 -12.65 10.87
CA ALA A 16 13.78 -14.09 10.95
C ALA A 16 12.53 -14.95 11.14
N SER A 17 11.43 -14.39 11.67
CA SER A 17 10.18 -15.14 11.87
C SER A 17 9.58 -15.58 10.53
N SER A 18 9.14 -16.83 10.51
CA SER A 18 8.45 -17.48 9.39
C SER A 18 6.94 -17.21 9.37
N ALA A 19 6.40 -16.49 10.37
CA ALA A 19 4.98 -16.15 10.40
C ALA A 19 4.57 -15.31 9.17
N GLY A 20 3.35 -15.53 8.68
CA GLY A 20 2.91 -14.98 7.40
C GLY A 20 2.69 -13.47 7.44
N ARG A 21 2.10 -12.95 8.53
CA ARG A 21 1.73 -11.54 8.64
C ARG A 21 2.75 -10.72 9.42
N LEU A 22 2.83 -9.42 9.13
CA LEU A 22 3.76 -8.52 9.84
C LEU A 22 3.37 -8.37 11.32
N ASP A 23 2.08 -8.27 11.63
CA ASP A 23 1.59 -8.15 13.00
C ASP A 23 1.94 -9.36 13.86
N GLU A 24 1.84 -10.57 13.31
CA GLU A 24 2.25 -11.81 13.99
C GLU A 24 3.75 -11.81 14.26
N ARG A 25 4.57 -11.59 13.22
CA ARG A 25 6.05 -11.56 13.34
C ARG A 25 6.54 -10.53 14.36
N LEU A 26 5.96 -9.32 14.32
CA LEU A 26 6.31 -8.25 15.25
C LEU A 26 5.83 -8.57 16.67
N GLY A 27 4.62 -9.13 16.81
CA GLY A 27 4.08 -9.54 18.11
C GLY A 27 4.94 -10.61 18.78
N GLU A 28 5.35 -11.63 18.03
CA GLU A 28 6.28 -12.68 18.49
C GLU A 28 7.62 -12.08 18.91
N ALA A 29 8.21 -11.23 18.07
CA ALA A 29 9.49 -10.58 18.35
C ALA A 29 9.45 -9.72 19.61
N LEU A 30 8.40 -8.90 19.78
CA LEU A 30 8.23 -8.05 20.96
C LEU A 30 8.01 -8.89 22.22
N THR A 31 7.16 -9.91 22.16
CA THR A 31 6.88 -10.81 23.29
C THR A 31 8.15 -11.49 23.76
N PHE A 32 8.95 -12.00 22.82
CA PHE A 32 10.18 -12.69 23.12
C PHE A 32 11.21 -11.76 23.77
N VAL A 33 11.49 -10.61 23.16
CA VAL A 33 12.53 -9.69 23.63
C VAL A 33 12.19 -9.11 25.02
N PHE A 34 10.92 -8.82 25.28
CA PHE A 34 10.49 -8.31 26.58
C PHE A 34 10.46 -9.39 27.67
N ALA A 35 10.16 -10.65 27.32
CA ALA A 35 10.22 -11.76 28.26
C ALA A 35 11.66 -12.02 28.73
N GLU A 36 12.65 -12.03 27.82
CA GLU A 36 14.06 -12.25 28.18
C GLU A 36 14.64 -11.07 28.97
N GLY A 37 14.33 -9.84 28.53
CA GLY A 37 14.90 -8.64 29.13
C GLY A 37 14.29 -8.24 30.48
N ARG A 38 13.26 -8.96 30.98
CA ARG A 38 12.46 -8.58 32.16
C ARG A 38 12.02 -7.10 32.13
N THR A 39 11.77 -6.56 30.95
CA THR A 39 11.40 -5.16 30.72
C THR A 39 10.15 -5.08 29.86
N SER A 40 9.42 -3.97 29.93
CA SER A 40 8.27 -3.71 29.06
C SER A 40 8.58 -2.55 28.11
N ALA A 41 7.80 -2.46 27.01
CA ALA A 41 7.86 -1.33 26.08
C ALA A 41 7.65 0.02 26.79
N SER A 42 6.75 0.05 27.79
CA SER A 42 6.44 1.25 28.58
C SER A 42 7.60 1.68 29.47
N THR A 43 8.28 0.74 30.13
CA THR A 43 9.47 1.05 30.96
C THR A 43 10.62 1.59 30.12
N LEU A 44 10.71 1.16 28.86
CA LEU A 44 11.74 1.64 27.93
C LEU A 44 11.35 2.95 27.22
N GLY A 45 10.13 3.46 27.40
CA GLY A 45 9.65 4.66 26.72
C GLY A 45 9.60 4.51 25.19
N LEU A 46 9.45 3.29 24.68
CA LEU A 46 9.46 3.06 23.24
C LEU A 46 8.21 3.66 22.60
N GLY A 47 8.42 4.35 21.49
CA GLY A 47 7.37 4.94 20.67
C GLY A 47 7.47 4.41 19.25
N VAL A 48 6.35 3.95 18.70
CA VAL A 48 6.27 3.47 17.33
C VAL A 48 5.39 4.42 16.52
N GLN A 49 5.91 4.85 15.38
CA GLN A 49 5.18 5.66 14.41
C GLN A 49 5.17 4.95 13.06
N PHE A 50 3.99 4.86 12.44
CA PHE A 50 3.87 4.35 11.08
C PHE A 50 4.09 5.47 10.07
N ARG A 51 4.95 5.19 9.10
CA ARG A 51 5.21 6.05 7.94
C ARG A 51 4.59 5.41 6.71
N LEU A 52 3.52 6.00 6.22
CA LEU A 52 2.68 5.47 5.15
C LEU A 52 2.87 6.30 3.89
N SER A 53 3.07 5.63 2.76
CA SER A 53 3.25 6.27 1.45
C SER A 53 2.12 5.84 0.52
N ASN A 54 1.37 6.82 0.02
CA ASN A 54 0.37 6.58 -1.03
C ASN A 54 0.55 7.57 -2.17
N ARG A 55 1.55 7.32 -3.02
CA ARG A 55 1.96 8.23 -4.10
C ARG A 55 0.92 8.48 -5.18
N TYR A 56 -0.11 7.67 -5.24
CA TYR A 56 -1.23 7.94 -6.13
C TYR A 56 -2.11 9.04 -5.57
N TRP A 57 -2.47 8.98 -4.28
CA TRP A 57 -3.44 9.90 -3.67
C TRP A 57 -2.82 11.16 -3.07
N VAL A 58 -1.64 11.06 -2.46
CA VAL A 58 -1.00 12.17 -1.71
C VAL A 58 0.37 12.59 -2.24
N GLY A 59 0.73 12.12 -3.45
CA GLY A 59 2.01 12.44 -4.09
C GLY A 59 3.22 11.95 -3.30
N ASN A 60 4.30 12.73 -3.24
CA ASN A 60 5.53 12.31 -2.55
C ASN A 60 5.47 12.51 -1.02
N THR A 61 4.34 12.97 -0.49
CA THR A 61 4.17 13.22 0.93
C THR A 61 4.00 11.91 1.69
N VAL A 62 4.78 11.76 2.76
CA VAL A 62 4.65 10.65 3.71
C VAL A 62 3.62 11.03 4.77
N LEU A 63 2.63 10.17 4.97
CA LEU A 63 1.68 10.28 6.07
C LEU A 63 2.26 9.60 7.31
N CYS A 64 2.11 10.24 8.46
CA CYS A 64 2.55 9.68 9.74
C CYS A 64 1.36 9.48 10.66
N THR A 65 1.39 8.44 11.47
CA THR A 65 0.46 8.28 12.61
C THR A 65 1.00 9.02 13.83
N PRO A 66 0.18 9.20 14.88
CA PRO A 66 0.69 9.49 16.22
C PRO A 66 1.70 8.43 16.65
N THR A 67 2.55 8.81 17.60
CA THR A 67 3.46 7.88 18.28
C THR A 67 2.64 7.01 19.23
N LEU A 68 2.68 5.70 19.03
CA LEU A 68 2.01 4.70 19.86
C LEU A 68 3.02 4.08 20.82
N HIS A 69 2.67 4.01 22.09
CA HIS A 69 3.58 3.54 23.15
C HIS A 69 3.22 2.14 23.69
N ALA A 70 2.00 1.67 23.43
CA ALA A 70 1.55 0.34 23.82
C ALA A 70 1.69 -0.65 22.64
N VAL A 71 2.25 -1.83 22.90
CA VAL A 71 2.45 -2.88 21.90
C VAL A 71 1.13 -3.29 21.26
N GLU A 72 0.08 -3.38 22.06
CA GLU A 72 -1.27 -3.76 21.66
C GLU A 72 -1.85 -2.75 20.66
N GLN A 73 -1.62 -1.45 20.90
CA GLN A 73 -2.03 -0.38 19.99
C GLN A 73 -1.26 -0.45 18.67
N VAL A 74 0.05 -0.72 18.72
CA VAL A 74 0.90 -0.91 17.54
C VAL A 74 0.39 -2.08 16.70
N LEU A 75 0.17 -3.24 17.31
CA LEU A 75 -0.32 -4.44 16.62
C LEU A 75 -1.75 -4.25 16.09
N ALA A 76 -2.62 -3.54 16.83
CA ALA A 76 -3.96 -3.19 16.34
C ALA A 76 -3.90 -2.25 15.13
N ALA A 77 -3.03 -1.24 15.16
CA ALA A 77 -2.83 -0.32 14.04
C ALA A 77 -2.28 -1.04 12.80
N ILE A 78 -1.30 -1.95 12.95
CA ILE A 78 -0.78 -2.77 11.84
C ILE A 78 -1.90 -3.62 11.22
N ARG A 79 -2.72 -4.28 12.05
CA ARG A 79 -3.83 -5.11 11.57
C ARG A 79 -4.86 -4.30 10.80
N ARG A 80 -5.16 -3.08 11.26
CA ARG A 80 -6.13 -2.18 10.62
C ARG A 80 -5.61 -1.60 9.32
N LEU A 81 -4.35 -1.15 9.29
CA LEU A 81 -3.70 -0.51 8.12
C LEU A 81 -3.16 -1.51 7.09
N GLY A 82 -2.85 -2.73 7.52
CA GLY A 82 -2.22 -3.77 6.72
C GLY A 82 -2.94 -4.03 5.39
N PRO A 83 -4.25 -4.29 5.37
CA PRO A 83 -4.99 -4.58 4.13
C PRO A 83 -4.88 -3.47 3.06
N GLN A 84 -4.73 -2.21 3.47
CA GLN A 84 -4.63 -1.08 2.55
C GLN A 84 -3.18 -0.70 2.20
N CYS A 85 -2.21 -0.98 3.08
CA CYS A 85 -0.81 -0.59 2.92
C CYS A 85 0.09 -1.71 2.37
N TYR A 86 -0.16 -2.96 2.76
CA TYR A 86 0.59 -4.14 2.32
C TYR A 86 -0.07 -4.73 1.09
N ARG A 87 0.30 -4.21 -0.07
CA ARG A 87 0.15 -4.96 -1.32
C ARG A 87 1.52 -5.31 -1.87
N PRO A 88 1.70 -6.53 -2.40
CA PRO A 88 2.96 -6.92 -3.03
C PRO A 88 3.37 -5.81 -4.00
N SER A 89 4.64 -5.41 -3.95
CA SER A 89 5.21 -4.48 -4.93
C SER A 89 4.77 -4.95 -6.32
N TYR A 90 3.80 -4.27 -6.92
CA TYR A 90 3.22 -4.65 -8.22
C TYR A 90 4.21 -4.31 -9.34
N GLY A 91 5.49 -4.68 -9.21
CA GLY A 91 6.56 -4.44 -10.16
C GLY A 91 6.51 -3.07 -10.84
N ARG A 92 6.83 -3.05 -12.14
CA ARG A 92 6.71 -1.87 -13.01
C ARG A 92 5.26 -1.59 -13.46
N LEU A 93 4.29 -2.39 -13.05
CA LEU A 93 2.90 -2.25 -13.48
C LEU A 93 2.18 -1.25 -12.57
N SER A 94 1.44 -0.31 -13.18
CA SER A 94 0.76 0.71 -12.40
C SER A 94 -0.36 0.09 -11.56
N LEU A 95 -0.55 0.58 -10.33
CA LEU A 95 -1.65 0.17 -9.43
C LEU A 95 -3.02 0.21 -10.12
N LEU A 96 -3.21 1.18 -11.02
CA LEU A 96 -4.37 1.31 -11.90
C LEU A 96 -4.62 0.10 -12.80
N THR A 97 -3.57 -0.59 -13.25
CA THR A 97 -3.71 -1.77 -14.12
C THR A 97 -4.25 -2.99 -13.37
N HIS A 98 -3.97 -3.09 -12.07
CA HIS A 98 -4.37 -4.24 -11.25
C HIS A 98 -5.76 -4.08 -10.61
N MET A 99 -6.09 -2.86 -10.17
CA MET A 99 -7.35 -2.59 -9.46
C MET A 99 -8.37 -1.84 -10.32
N GLY A 100 -7.92 -1.14 -11.37
CA GLY A 100 -8.77 -0.15 -12.02
C GLY A 100 -9.05 1.07 -11.11
N PRO A 101 -9.71 2.10 -11.65
CA PRO A 101 -9.93 3.37 -10.95
C PRO A 101 -10.96 3.26 -9.81
N VAL A 102 -12.01 2.45 -9.98
CA VAL A 102 -13.11 2.33 -9.01
C VAL A 102 -12.62 1.66 -7.71
N ASP A 103 -11.93 0.53 -7.82
CA ASP A 103 -11.40 -0.16 -6.64
C ASP A 103 -10.32 0.66 -5.93
N LEU A 104 -9.53 1.43 -6.69
CA LEU A 104 -8.56 2.36 -6.13
C LEU A 104 -9.21 3.45 -5.28
N LEU A 105 -10.32 4.02 -5.76
CA LEU A 105 -11.07 5.02 -5.01
C LEU A 105 -11.69 4.42 -3.73
N ARG A 106 -12.27 3.22 -3.83
CA ARG A 106 -12.82 2.49 -2.69
C ARG A 106 -11.74 2.20 -1.63
N GLN A 107 -10.61 1.64 -2.05
CA GLN A 107 -9.50 1.33 -1.14
C GLN A 107 -8.97 2.61 -0.47
N TRP A 108 -8.92 3.73 -1.19
CA TRP A 108 -8.51 5.01 -0.61
C TRP A 108 -9.48 5.52 0.45
N ALA A 109 -10.78 5.43 0.21
CA ALA A 109 -11.79 5.81 1.19
C ALA A 109 -11.67 4.97 2.47
N GLU A 110 -11.51 3.66 2.34
CA GLU A 110 -11.28 2.74 3.46
C GLU A 110 -9.99 3.06 4.22
N PHE A 111 -8.91 3.33 3.50
CA PHE A 111 -7.64 3.76 4.08
C PHE A 111 -7.80 5.05 4.87
N LYS A 112 -8.43 6.09 4.30
CA LYS A 112 -8.64 7.37 4.98
C LYS A 112 -9.42 7.21 6.27
N CYS A 113 -10.53 6.48 6.22
CA CYS A 113 -11.33 6.20 7.41
C CYS A 113 -10.48 5.54 8.51
N THR A 114 -9.71 4.51 8.14
CA THR A 114 -8.84 3.79 9.08
C THR A 114 -7.74 4.68 9.64
N TYR A 115 -7.04 5.43 8.79
CA TYR A 115 -5.96 6.34 9.18
C TYR A 115 -6.47 7.46 10.10
N LEU A 116 -7.60 8.08 9.76
CA LEU A 116 -8.20 9.13 10.58
C LEU A 116 -8.59 8.61 11.96
N ASN A 117 -9.23 7.45 12.04
CA ASN A 117 -9.63 6.85 13.31
C ASN A 117 -8.39 6.56 14.19
N ILE A 118 -7.32 5.97 13.63
CA ILE A 118 -6.07 5.72 14.38
C ILE A 118 -5.45 7.03 14.88
N CYS A 119 -5.49 8.09 14.06
CA CYS A 119 -4.91 9.36 14.45
C CYS A 119 -5.75 10.07 15.54
N GLU A 120 -7.07 10.00 15.43
CA GLU A 120 -8.02 10.53 16.41
C GLU A 120 -7.90 9.80 17.76
N GLU A 121 -7.78 8.47 17.74
CA GLU A 121 -7.50 7.65 18.92
C GLU A 121 -6.17 8.05 19.60
N GLY A 122 -5.18 8.51 18.82
CA GLY A 122 -3.92 9.05 19.31
C GLY A 122 -3.95 10.55 19.64
N GLY A 123 -5.14 11.16 19.74
CA GLY A 123 -5.36 12.53 20.20
C GLY A 123 -5.21 13.61 19.14
N TRP A 124 -5.08 13.26 17.85
CA TRP A 124 -5.04 14.27 16.78
C TRP A 124 -6.45 14.74 16.41
N SER A 125 -6.58 16.01 16.04
CA SER A 125 -7.85 16.54 15.54
C SER A 125 -8.22 15.92 14.20
N ARG A 126 -9.35 15.21 14.17
CA ARG A 126 -9.92 14.62 12.95
C ARG A 126 -10.16 15.67 11.86
N HIS A 127 -10.76 16.80 12.22
CA HIS A 127 -11.06 17.88 11.28
C HIS A 127 -9.80 18.44 10.60
N TRP A 128 -8.75 18.70 11.39
CA TRP A 128 -7.47 19.16 10.85
C TRP A 128 -6.85 18.13 9.90
N LEU A 129 -6.96 16.84 10.21
CA LEU A 129 -6.44 15.77 9.35
C LEU A 129 -7.22 15.62 8.05
N GLU A 130 -8.55 15.73 8.10
CA GLU A 130 -9.40 15.70 6.91
C GLU A 130 -9.04 16.83 5.95
N ASP A 131 -8.88 18.05 6.46
CA ASP A 131 -8.43 19.21 5.67
C ASP A 131 -7.02 19.01 5.11
N LYS A 132 -6.09 18.49 5.92
CA LYS A 132 -4.74 18.16 5.46
C LYS A 132 -4.76 17.13 4.32
N LEU A 133 -5.55 16.06 4.46
CA LEU A 133 -5.68 15.04 3.42
C LEU A 133 -6.32 15.61 2.16
N ALA A 134 -7.36 16.44 2.28
CA ALA A 134 -8.01 17.10 1.15
C ALA A 134 -7.03 17.97 0.36
N ARG A 135 -6.19 18.75 1.06
CA ARG A 135 -5.13 19.56 0.41
C ARG A 135 -4.10 18.70 -0.32
N LEU A 136 -3.66 17.59 0.29
CA LEU A 136 -2.72 16.66 -0.35
C LEU A 136 -3.33 15.98 -1.58
N GLU A 137 -4.61 15.59 -1.51
CA GLU A 137 -5.35 15.04 -2.64
C GLU A 137 -5.51 16.06 -3.77
N GLY A 138 -5.82 17.31 -3.44
CA GLY A 138 -5.91 18.41 -4.39
C GLY A 138 -4.57 18.67 -5.08
N ALA A 139 -3.47 18.73 -4.33
CA ALA A 139 -2.13 18.89 -4.89
C ALA A 139 -1.71 17.74 -5.82
N ALA A 140 -2.20 16.52 -5.57
CA ALA A 140 -1.94 15.36 -6.41
C ALA A 140 -2.90 15.23 -7.61
N ALA A 141 -3.97 16.03 -7.69
CA ALA A 141 -5.08 15.85 -8.63
C ALA A 141 -4.63 15.77 -10.09
N THR A 142 -3.89 16.78 -10.58
CA THR A 142 -3.40 16.82 -11.97
C THR A 142 -2.53 15.62 -12.33
N THR A 143 -1.71 15.13 -11.38
CA THR A 143 -0.89 13.94 -11.63
C THR A 143 -1.76 12.68 -11.72
N ARG A 144 -2.81 12.57 -10.90
CA ARG A 144 -3.77 11.46 -10.97
C ARG A 144 -4.54 11.47 -12.29
N GLU A 145 -5.04 12.64 -12.70
CA GLU A 145 -5.76 12.80 -13.97
C GLU A 145 -4.92 12.34 -15.16
N ARG A 146 -3.66 12.81 -15.26
CA ARG A 146 -2.74 12.35 -16.32
C ARG A 146 -2.51 10.83 -16.29
N ARG A 147 -2.40 10.23 -15.11
CA ARG A 147 -2.25 8.77 -14.95
C ARG A 147 -3.51 8.03 -15.37
N LEU A 148 -4.69 8.56 -15.04
CA LEU A 148 -5.99 8.01 -15.46
C LEU A 148 -6.16 8.09 -16.97
N GLU A 149 -5.89 9.24 -17.59
CA GLU A 149 -5.92 9.40 -19.05
C GLU A 149 -4.97 8.45 -19.77
N HIS A 150 -3.75 8.32 -19.25
CA HIS A 150 -2.78 7.37 -19.79
C HIS A 150 -3.30 5.93 -19.70
N TRP A 151 -3.82 5.54 -18.54
CA TRP A 151 -4.43 4.22 -18.35
C TRP A 151 -5.62 3.99 -19.29
N SER A 152 -6.53 4.96 -19.43
CA SER A 152 -7.68 4.87 -20.35
C SER A 152 -7.23 4.68 -21.79
N ARG A 153 -6.22 5.44 -22.25
CA ARG A 153 -5.62 5.24 -23.58
C ARG A 153 -5.02 3.85 -23.77
N LEU A 154 -4.36 3.30 -22.75
CA LEU A 154 -3.84 1.94 -22.80
C LEU A 154 -4.95 0.89 -22.87
N GLN A 155 -6.04 1.07 -22.12
CA GLN A 155 -7.18 0.15 -22.17
C GLN A 155 -7.88 0.19 -23.53
N MET A 156 -8.12 1.38 -24.10
CA MET A 156 -8.69 1.49 -25.45
C MET A 156 -7.83 0.78 -26.50
N ARG A 157 -6.50 0.98 -26.47
CA ARG A 157 -5.58 0.28 -27.39
C ARG A 157 -5.63 -1.23 -27.22
N ARG A 158 -5.69 -1.73 -25.98
CA ARG A 158 -5.80 -3.17 -25.71
C ARG A 158 -7.11 -3.74 -26.24
N GLU A 159 -8.20 -3.02 -26.06
CA GLU A 159 -9.52 -3.43 -26.52
C GLU A 159 -9.62 -3.41 -28.05
N GLU A 160 -9.14 -2.36 -28.71
CA GLU A 160 -9.02 -2.32 -30.18
C GLU A 160 -8.22 -3.51 -30.73
N GLN A 161 -7.09 -3.85 -30.08
CA GLN A 161 -6.29 -5.01 -30.47
C GLN A 161 -7.06 -6.33 -30.30
N ARG A 162 -7.84 -6.49 -29.21
CA ARG A 162 -8.70 -7.65 -29.01
C ARG A 162 -9.78 -7.75 -30.07
N LEU A 163 -10.49 -6.65 -30.36
CA LEU A 163 -11.53 -6.59 -31.38
C LEU A 163 -10.97 -6.89 -32.78
N ARG A 164 -9.81 -6.33 -33.14
CA ARG A 164 -9.14 -6.64 -34.41
C ARG A 164 -8.78 -8.12 -34.52
N ARG A 165 -8.28 -8.74 -33.44
CA ARG A 165 -7.97 -10.19 -33.41
C ARG A 165 -9.23 -11.02 -33.54
N ALA A 166 -10.31 -10.65 -32.85
CA ALA A 166 -11.60 -11.34 -32.94
C ALA A 166 -12.19 -11.26 -34.36
N ARG A 167 -12.18 -10.07 -34.99
CA ARG A 167 -12.64 -9.87 -36.37
C ARG A 167 -11.84 -10.72 -37.37
N ARG A 168 -10.50 -10.73 -37.29
CA ARG A 168 -9.67 -11.57 -38.15
C ARG A 168 -9.99 -13.06 -38.03
N ARG A 169 -10.22 -13.55 -36.81
CA ARG A 169 -10.66 -14.92 -36.57
C ARG A 169 -12.03 -15.21 -37.18
N ALA A 170 -12.97 -14.26 -37.07
CA ALA A 170 -14.32 -14.42 -37.60
C ALA A 170 -14.37 -14.35 -39.15
N SER A 171 -13.52 -13.53 -39.77
CA SER A 171 -13.46 -13.36 -41.23
C SER A 171 -12.74 -14.49 -41.96
N GLY A 172 -12.23 -15.52 -41.27
CA GLY A 172 -11.52 -16.64 -41.90
C GLY A 172 -10.18 -16.26 -42.54
N GLU A 173 -9.64 -15.06 -42.27
CA GLU A 173 -8.28 -14.68 -42.68
C GLU A 173 -7.28 -15.48 -41.83
N ALA A 174 -7.07 -16.74 -42.22
CA ALA A 174 -6.05 -17.59 -41.65
C ALA A 174 -4.67 -16.92 -41.84
N PRO A 175 -3.72 -17.09 -40.89
CA PRO A 175 -2.38 -16.51 -40.98
C PRO A 175 -1.58 -16.95 -42.23
N GLU A 176 -2.04 -17.96 -42.97
CA GLU A 176 -1.36 -18.53 -44.15
C GLU A 176 -1.20 -17.51 -45.30
N ALA A 177 -2.11 -16.55 -45.46
CA ALA A 177 -1.99 -15.52 -46.50
C ALA A 177 -0.80 -14.56 -46.30
N ARG A 178 -0.18 -14.56 -45.11
CA ARG A 178 1.02 -13.75 -44.81
C ARG A 178 2.34 -14.48 -45.09
N ALA A 179 2.34 -15.80 -45.15
CA ALA A 179 3.53 -16.59 -45.50
C ALA A 179 3.82 -16.52 -47.01
N LEU A 180 2.77 -16.53 -47.84
CA LEU A 180 2.91 -16.47 -49.30
C LEU A 180 3.29 -15.10 -49.87
N ARG A 181 3.16 -14.02 -49.08
CA ARG A 181 3.57 -12.64 -49.49
C ARG A 181 4.98 -12.23 -49.07
N ARG A 182 5.74 -13.13 -48.43
CA ARG A 182 7.13 -12.89 -48.03
C ARG A 182 8.16 -13.70 -48.83
N VAL A 183 7.69 -14.55 -49.75
CA VAL A 183 8.52 -15.46 -50.57
C VAL A 183 8.41 -15.12 -52.07
N ALA A 184 7.65 -14.08 -52.43
CA ALA A 184 7.66 -13.47 -53.76
C ALA A 184 8.28 -12.07 -53.65
#